data_AF-A0A914DWT8-F1
#
_entry.id   AF-A0A914DWT8-F1
#
_cell.length_a   1.000
_cell.length_b   1.000
_cell.length_c   1.000
_cell.angle_alpha   90.00
_cell.angle_beta   90.00
_cell.angle_gamma   90.00
#
_symmetry.space_group_name_H-M   'P 1'
#
loop_
_entity.id
_entity.type
_entity.pdbx_description
1 polymer ?
#
loop_
_entity_poly.entity_id
_entity_poly.type
_entity_poly.pdbx_seq_one_letter_code
_entity_poly.pdbx_strand_id
1 'polypeptide(L)'
;MIYFFLYIGLLWNFSLAISFNVTVNVDSPIGNVSDKFISFTLDAYQVGQKDWAGMNFTELEPLAKALGPSYYRFGGTSADLLTFVENGTTYREKLAYSLMNITISGAQFDQLYTFTKNVGWRLIFDFDLLRRNSDDKWDPTNAINLLNYTTSKGYEYDFELGNVIISMAELLE
;
A
#
# COMPACT_ATOMS: atom_id res chain seq x y z
N MET A 1 -45.47 42.17 37.81
CA MET A 1 -45.24 40.83 38.41
C MET A 1 -45.64 39.79 37.37
N ILE A 2 -44.72 39.54 36.43
CA ILE A 2 -44.13 38.21 36.15
C ILE A 2 -45.15 37.22 35.56
N TYR A 3 -45.31 37.28 34.24
CA TYR A 3 -45.54 36.08 33.42
C TYR A 3 -44.38 35.97 32.41
N PHE A 4 -43.17 36.04 32.95
CA PHE A 4 -41.97 35.54 32.30
C PHE A 4 -41.73 34.12 32.84
N PHE A 5 -42.76 33.27 32.78
CA PHE A 5 -42.58 31.84 33.06
C PHE A 5 -42.09 31.18 31.78
N LEU A 6 -40.77 31.16 31.67
CA LEU A 6 -40.06 29.91 31.43
C LEU A 6 -40.64 29.08 30.26
N TYR A 7 -40.43 29.52 29.03
CA TYR A 7 -40.34 28.58 27.90
C TYR A 7 -38.96 27.87 27.98
N ILE A 8 -38.66 27.24 29.12
CA ILE A 8 -37.48 26.41 29.30
C ILE A 8 -37.91 24.96 29.06
N GLY A 9 -37.42 24.43 27.94
CA GLY A 9 -36.95 23.05 27.89
C GLY A 9 -37.99 21.95 28.08
N LEU A 10 -38.93 21.82 27.14
CA LEU A 10 -39.64 20.55 26.93
C LEU A 10 -39.42 20.05 25.51
N LEU A 11 -38.17 20.08 25.03
CA LEU A 11 -37.74 19.10 24.05
C LEU A 11 -37.32 17.86 24.84
N TRP A 12 -38.32 17.03 25.13
CA TRP A 12 -38.10 15.70 25.66
C TRP A 12 -37.23 14.94 24.66
N ASN A 13 -35.98 14.67 25.03
CA ASN A 13 -35.15 13.72 24.31
C ASN A 13 -35.74 12.31 24.50
N PHE A 14 -36.78 11.98 23.73
CA PHE A 14 -37.24 10.61 23.59
C PHE A 14 -36.19 9.84 22.78
N SER A 15 -35.28 9.19 23.49
CA SER A 15 -34.44 8.14 22.90
C SER A 15 -35.29 6.89 22.76
N LEU A 16 -35.78 6.60 21.56
CA LEU A 16 -36.29 5.27 21.23
C LEU A 16 -35.12 4.29 21.26
N ALA A 17 -35.04 3.47 22.31
CA ALA A 17 -34.11 2.36 22.35
C ALA A 17 -34.63 1.25 21.42
N ILE A 18 -33.91 0.99 20.33
CA ILE A 18 -34.16 -0.16 19.46
C ILE A 18 -33.41 -1.35 20.04
N SER A 19 -34.10 -2.47 20.27
CA SER A 19 -33.50 -3.71 20.72
C SER A 19 -33.29 -4.68 19.56
N PHE A 20 -32.14 -5.37 19.58
CA PHE A 20 -31.81 -6.43 18.65
C PHE A 20 -31.42 -7.68 19.44
N ASN A 21 -31.82 -8.85 18.94
CA ASN A 21 -31.34 -10.13 19.47
C ASN A 21 -30.16 -10.60 18.61
N VAL A 22 -29.00 -10.77 19.24
CA VAL A 22 -27.79 -11.29 18.59
C VAL A 22 -27.54 -12.71 19.10
N THR A 23 -27.47 -13.67 18.20
CA THR A 23 -27.09 -15.05 18.51
C THR A 23 -25.65 -15.28 18.07
N VAL A 24 -24.78 -15.70 18.99
CA VAL A 24 -23.38 -16.03 18.71
C VAL A 24 -23.22 -17.54 18.71
N ASN A 25 -22.74 -18.12 17.61
CA ASN A 25 -22.35 -19.53 17.54
C ASN A 25 -20.84 -19.65 17.75
N VAL A 26 -20.42 -20.51 18.69
CA VAL A 26 -19.01 -20.79 19.01
C VAL A 26 -18.64 -22.27 18.83
N ASP A 27 -19.51 -23.06 18.20
CA ASP A 27 -19.34 -24.51 18.04
C ASP A 27 -18.17 -24.86 17.10
N SER A 28 -17.93 -24.00 16.09
CA SER A 28 -16.82 -24.17 15.15
C SER A 28 -16.41 -22.84 14.51
N PRO A 29 -15.11 -22.61 14.24
CA PRO A 29 -14.65 -21.45 13.50
C PRO A 29 -15.14 -21.50 12.04
N ILE A 30 -15.64 -20.37 11.52
CA ILE A 30 -16.02 -20.24 10.10
C ILE A 30 -14.80 -20.10 9.17
N GLY A 31 -13.65 -19.75 9.72
CA GLY A 31 -12.40 -19.59 9.00
C GLY A 31 -11.27 -19.21 9.95
N ASN A 32 -10.04 -19.53 9.54
CA ASN A 32 -8.82 -19.09 10.21
C ASN A 32 -8.21 -17.96 9.41
N VAL A 33 -7.92 -16.85 10.06
CA VAL A 33 -7.25 -15.71 9.42
C VAL A 33 -5.76 -15.71 9.73
N SER A 34 -4.98 -15.09 8.85
CA SER A 34 -3.55 -14.86 9.07
C SER A 34 -3.33 -13.97 10.30
N ASP A 35 -2.17 -14.10 10.95
CA ASP A 35 -1.71 -13.12 11.93
C ASP A 35 -1.55 -11.72 11.31
N LYS A 36 -1.36 -11.66 9.98
CA LYS A 36 -1.28 -10.46 9.13
C LYS A 36 -2.61 -10.08 8.49
N PHE A 37 -3.74 -10.46 9.08
CA PHE A 37 -5.07 -10.22 8.49
C PHE A 37 -5.32 -8.73 8.21
N ILE A 38 -4.92 -7.85 9.13
CA ILE A 38 -4.95 -6.41 8.90
C ILE A 38 -3.69 -6.03 8.12
N SER A 39 -3.86 -5.90 6.81
CA SER A 39 -2.83 -5.54 5.84
C SER A 39 -3.25 -4.31 5.04
N PHE A 40 -2.30 -3.64 4.42
CA PHE A 40 -2.57 -2.38 3.72
C PHE A 40 -1.61 -2.20 2.53
N THR A 41 -1.91 -1.17 1.74
CA THR A 41 -1.20 -0.87 0.50
C THR A 41 -0.69 0.56 0.51
N LEU A 42 0.37 0.82 -0.26
CA LEU A 42 0.75 2.17 -0.66
C LEU A 42 1.08 2.14 -2.15
N ASP A 43 0.63 3.18 -2.85
CA ASP A 43 0.90 3.32 -4.27
C ASP A 43 2.40 3.54 -4.52
N ALA A 44 2.95 2.80 -5.48
CA ALA A 44 4.32 2.93 -5.97
C ALA A 44 4.64 4.37 -6.41
N TYR A 45 3.64 5.17 -6.75
CA TYR A 45 3.73 6.60 -6.99
C TYR A 45 4.52 7.36 -5.92
N GLN A 46 4.42 6.91 -4.67
CA GLN A 46 5.00 7.61 -3.52
C GLN A 46 6.53 7.65 -3.58
N VAL A 47 7.20 6.64 -4.15
CA VAL A 47 8.68 6.63 -4.24
C VAL A 47 9.24 7.73 -5.14
N GLY A 48 8.42 8.22 -6.08
CA GLY A 48 8.75 9.34 -6.94
C GLY A 48 8.48 10.71 -6.32
N GLN A 49 7.91 10.79 -5.10
CA GLN A 49 7.67 12.05 -4.41
C GLN A 49 8.93 12.54 -3.71
N LYS A 50 9.12 13.87 -3.68
CA LYS A 50 10.28 14.51 -3.04
C LYS A 50 10.41 14.14 -1.56
N ASP A 51 9.27 13.97 -0.90
CA ASP A 51 9.22 13.71 0.54
C ASP A 51 9.53 12.26 0.90
N TRP A 52 9.54 11.33 -0.08
CA TRP A 52 9.88 9.93 0.17
C TRP A 52 11.30 9.77 0.68
N ALA A 53 12.27 10.40 0.00
CA ALA A 53 13.67 10.35 0.39
C ALA A 53 13.92 11.05 1.75
N GLY A 54 13.03 11.96 2.15
CA GLY A 54 13.07 12.67 3.42
C GLY A 54 12.17 12.08 4.51
N MET A 55 11.51 10.94 4.25
CA MET A 55 10.57 10.38 5.21
C MET A 55 11.32 9.89 6.45
N ASN A 56 11.04 10.52 7.60
CA ASN A 56 11.58 10.09 8.88
C ASN A 56 10.81 8.86 9.36
N PHE A 57 11.23 7.68 8.90
CA PHE A 57 10.64 6.40 9.29
C PHE A 57 10.61 6.16 10.81
N THR A 58 11.48 6.83 11.57
CA THR A 58 11.51 6.76 13.05
C THR A 58 10.23 7.31 13.68
N GLU A 59 9.64 8.37 13.12
CA GLU A 59 8.41 8.97 13.64
C GLU A 59 7.17 8.12 13.33
N LEU A 60 7.22 7.37 12.22
CA LEU A 60 6.14 6.48 11.79
C LEU A 60 6.20 5.10 12.47
N GLU A 61 7.33 4.73 13.04
CA GLU A 61 7.57 3.40 13.60
C GLU A 61 6.53 3.00 14.67
N PRO A 62 6.13 3.85 15.64
CA PRO A 62 5.11 3.49 16.63
C PRO A 62 3.74 3.23 16.00
N LEU A 63 3.35 4.06 15.01
CA LEU A 63 2.09 3.89 14.30
C LEU A 63 2.12 2.62 13.44
N ALA A 64 3.24 2.36 12.76
CA ALA A 64 3.43 1.19 11.95
C ALA A 64 3.34 -0.10 12.79
N LYS A 65 4.03 -0.14 13.94
CA LYS A 65 3.94 -1.28 14.88
C LYS A 65 2.54 -1.49 15.45
N ALA A 66 1.75 -0.43 15.61
CA ALA A 66 0.37 -0.53 16.10
C ALA A 66 -0.58 -1.21 15.10
N LEU A 67 -0.23 -1.28 13.82
CA LEU A 67 -0.98 -2.05 12.82
C LEU A 67 -0.74 -3.57 12.93
N GLY A 68 0.13 -3.98 13.86
CA GLY A 68 0.49 -5.37 14.08
C GLY A 68 1.46 -5.89 13.00
N PRO A 69 1.76 -7.19 13.01
CA PRO A 69 2.33 -7.80 11.82
C PRO A 69 1.34 -7.62 10.67
N SER A 70 1.81 -7.12 9.54
CA SER A 70 0.99 -6.88 8.36
C SER A 70 1.73 -7.27 7.10
N TYR A 71 1.00 -7.65 6.06
CA TYR A 71 1.51 -7.48 4.71
C TYR A 71 1.41 -6.01 4.34
N TYR A 72 2.48 -5.53 3.71
CA TYR A 72 2.52 -4.21 3.12
C TYR A 72 2.72 -4.34 1.62
N ARG A 73 1.67 -4.08 0.84
CA ARG A 73 1.73 -4.12 -0.63
C ARG A 73 2.20 -2.78 -1.17
N PHE A 74 3.37 -2.77 -1.78
CA PHE A 74 3.91 -1.66 -2.56
C PHE A 74 3.60 -1.92 -4.04
N GLY A 75 2.57 -1.27 -4.56
CA GLY A 75 2.01 -1.58 -5.90
C GLY A 75 1.10 -0.48 -6.42
N GLY A 76 -0.01 -0.83 -7.08
CA GLY A 76 -0.94 0.16 -7.65
C GLY A 76 -0.59 0.54 -9.09
N THR A 77 -1.35 1.44 -9.70
CA THR A 77 -1.22 1.77 -11.14
C THR A 77 0.18 2.23 -11.53
N SER A 78 0.90 2.88 -10.63
CA SER A 78 2.26 3.36 -10.90
C SER A 78 3.32 2.26 -10.87
N ALA A 79 3.01 1.07 -10.34
CA ALA A 79 3.95 -0.06 -10.31
C ALA A 79 4.27 -0.57 -11.72
N ASP A 80 3.28 -0.53 -12.60
CA ASP A 80 3.39 -0.86 -14.03
C ASP A 80 4.13 0.18 -14.87
N LEU A 81 4.72 1.19 -14.24
CA LEU A 81 5.59 2.19 -14.87
C LEU A 81 6.82 2.47 -14.00
N LEU A 82 7.11 1.58 -13.05
CA LEU A 82 8.20 1.71 -12.11
C LEU A 82 9.39 0.84 -12.55
N THR A 83 10.55 1.49 -12.72
CA THR A 83 11.80 0.84 -13.11
C THR A 83 12.79 0.86 -11.94
N PHE A 84 13.39 -0.29 -11.63
CA PHE A 84 14.51 -0.38 -10.69
C PHE A 84 15.83 0.02 -11.37
N VAL A 85 16.62 0.89 -10.71
CA VAL A 85 17.99 1.25 -11.14
C VAL A 85 18.90 1.31 -9.91
N GLU A 86 19.76 0.31 -9.74
CA GLU A 86 20.59 0.15 -8.53
C GLU A 86 21.35 1.42 -8.11
N ASN A 87 22.20 1.95 -8.98
CA ASN A 87 22.99 3.17 -8.76
C ASN A 87 22.34 4.42 -9.39
N GLY A 88 21.02 4.41 -9.54
CA GLY A 88 20.26 5.49 -10.14
C GLY A 88 19.88 6.60 -9.16
N THR A 89 19.50 7.74 -9.69
CA THR A 89 18.74 8.76 -8.95
C THR A 89 17.25 8.55 -9.17
N THR A 90 16.43 9.00 -8.21
CA THR A 90 14.98 9.05 -8.39
C THR A 90 14.65 9.90 -9.61
N TYR A 91 14.00 9.28 -10.58
CA TYR A 91 13.55 9.93 -11.80
C TYR A 91 12.03 9.84 -11.87
N ARG A 92 11.39 10.90 -12.36
CA ARG A 92 9.95 10.96 -12.55
C ARG A 92 9.64 11.76 -13.80
N GLU A 93 8.94 11.13 -14.72
CA GLU A 93 8.49 11.75 -15.96
C GLU A 93 6.99 11.55 -16.12
N LYS A 94 6.29 12.65 -16.41
CA LYS A 94 4.87 12.58 -16.72
C LYS A 94 4.73 12.06 -18.15
N LEU A 95 3.98 10.97 -18.31
CA LEU A 95 3.60 10.44 -19.62
C LEU A 95 2.32 11.13 -20.11
N ALA A 96 1.18 10.42 -20.06
CA ALA A 96 -0.15 10.93 -20.40
C ALA A 96 -1.10 10.79 -19.21
N TYR A 97 -2.14 11.62 -19.17
CA TYR A 97 -3.10 11.67 -18.05
C TYR A 97 -2.40 11.79 -16.67
N SER A 98 -2.67 10.85 -15.76
CA SER A 98 -2.07 10.72 -14.43
C SER A 98 -0.97 9.64 -14.37
N LEU A 99 -0.54 9.09 -15.50
CA LEU A 99 0.51 8.07 -15.58
C LEU A 99 1.90 8.69 -15.54
N MET A 100 2.83 8.02 -14.86
CA MET A 100 4.19 8.53 -14.64
C MET A 100 5.20 7.40 -14.68
N ASN A 101 6.26 7.61 -15.45
CA ASN A 101 7.46 6.79 -15.33
C ASN A 101 8.18 7.16 -14.05
N ILE A 102 8.46 6.16 -13.23
CA ILE A 102 9.11 6.35 -11.93
C ILE A 102 10.33 5.43 -11.86
N THR A 103 11.41 5.92 -11.29
CA THR A 103 12.57 5.10 -10.96
C THR A 103 12.70 4.95 -9.45
N ILE A 104 12.86 3.70 -8.99
CA ILE A 104 13.30 3.40 -7.62
C ILE A 104 14.78 3.01 -7.63
N SER A 105 15.58 3.65 -6.79
CA SER A 105 17.00 3.29 -6.64
C SER A 105 17.22 2.13 -5.66
N GLY A 106 18.40 1.53 -5.69
CA GLY A 106 18.82 0.55 -4.68
C GLY A 106 18.71 1.08 -3.26
N ALA A 107 19.12 2.33 -3.04
CA ALA A 107 19.03 2.99 -1.73
C ALA A 107 17.58 3.20 -1.26
N GLN A 108 16.67 3.56 -2.17
CA GLN A 108 15.25 3.71 -1.83
C GLN A 108 14.58 2.37 -1.53
N PHE A 109 14.95 1.31 -2.26
CA PHE A 109 14.48 -0.04 -1.95
C PHE A 109 15.01 -0.52 -0.59
N ASP A 110 16.29 -0.25 -0.28
CA ASP A 110 16.88 -0.58 1.02
C ASP A 110 16.13 0.09 2.17
N GLN A 111 15.77 1.36 2.02
CA GLN A 111 14.98 2.11 3.01
C GLN A 111 13.61 1.47 3.22
N LEU A 112 12.91 1.15 2.12
CA LEU A 112 11.60 0.50 2.13
C LEU A 112 11.65 -0.86 2.85
N TYR A 113 12.60 -1.70 2.44
CA TYR A 113 12.79 -3.03 3.04
C TYR A 113 13.17 -2.94 4.52
N THR A 114 14.13 -2.08 4.87
CA THR A 114 14.58 -1.92 6.25
C THR A 114 13.45 -1.44 7.15
N PHE A 115 12.66 -0.46 6.69
CA PHE A 115 11.51 0.03 7.45
C PHE A 115 10.51 -1.10 7.72
N THR A 116 10.05 -1.79 6.67
CA THR A 116 9.06 -2.87 6.79
C THR A 116 9.54 -3.98 7.71
N LYS A 117 10.81 -4.38 7.58
CA LYS A 117 11.44 -5.38 8.46
C LYS A 117 11.46 -4.93 9.92
N ASN A 118 11.84 -3.68 10.20
CA ASN A 118 11.97 -3.16 11.56
C ASN A 118 10.62 -3.05 12.30
N VAL A 119 9.53 -2.82 11.57
CA VAL A 119 8.17 -2.72 12.14
C VAL A 119 7.44 -4.07 12.18
N GLY A 120 8.07 -5.15 11.70
CA GLY A 120 7.51 -6.51 11.71
C GLY A 120 6.54 -6.80 10.57
N TRP A 121 6.64 -6.05 9.46
CA TRP A 121 5.83 -6.25 8.26
C TRP A 121 6.53 -7.15 7.24
N ARG A 122 5.72 -7.77 6.39
CA ARG A 122 6.16 -8.50 5.19
C ARG A 122 5.86 -7.65 3.96
N LEU A 123 6.91 -7.18 3.27
CA LEU A 123 6.77 -6.45 2.03
C LEU A 123 6.26 -7.38 0.92
N ILE A 124 5.26 -6.92 0.15
CA ILE A 124 4.85 -7.47 -1.13
C ILE A 124 5.15 -6.39 -2.19
N PHE A 125 6.02 -6.69 -3.15
CA PHE A 125 6.45 -5.74 -4.18
C PHE A 125 5.87 -6.10 -5.55
N ASP A 126 5.24 -5.14 -6.22
CA ASP A 126 4.61 -5.34 -7.52
C ASP A 126 5.58 -5.01 -8.67
N PHE A 127 5.82 -5.97 -9.57
CA PHE A 127 6.66 -5.78 -10.75
C PHE A 127 5.89 -5.19 -11.92
N ASP A 128 6.57 -4.35 -12.69
CA ASP A 128 6.04 -3.75 -13.92
C ASP A 128 5.67 -4.81 -14.98
N LEU A 129 4.37 -4.97 -15.24
CA LEU A 129 3.84 -5.87 -16.28
C LEU A 129 3.86 -5.26 -17.69
N LEU A 130 3.84 -3.92 -17.81
CA LEU A 130 3.81 -3.21 -19.08
C LEU A 130 5.17 -3.15 -19.78
N ARG A 131 6.24 -3.59 -19.13
CA ARG A 131 7.52 -3.77 -19.79
C ARG A 131 7.46 -4.91 -20.82
N ARG A 132 7.49 -4.58 -22.11
CA ARG A 132 7.42 -5.56 -23.22
C ARG A 132 8.65 -5.54 -24.11
N ASN A 133 9.04 -6.74 -24.55
CA ASN A 133 10.00 -6.93 -25.63
C ASN A 133 9.39 -6.59 -26.99
N SER A 134 10.21 -6.54 -28.04
CA SER A 134 9.74 -6.30 -29.41
C SER A 134 8.79 -7.37 -29.96
N ASP A 135 8.76 -8.56 -29.35
CA ASP A 135 7.82 -9.65 -29.67
C ASP A 135 6.56 -9.64 -28.79
N ASP A 136 6.32 -8.54 -28.08
CA ASP A 136 5.21 -8.35 -27.15
C ASP A 136 5.14 -9.40 -26.04
N LYS A 137 6.28 -9.97 -25.62
CA LYS A 137 6.35 -10.73 -24.36
C LYS A 137 6.82 -9.84 -23.23
N TRP A 138 6.44 -10.16 -22.00
CA TRP A 138 6.97 -9.49 -20.82
C TRP A 138 8.50 -9.54 -20.80
N ASP A 139 9.14 -8.40 -20.54
CA ASP A 139 10.59 -8.26 -20.38
C ASP A 139 10.95 -8.40 -18.88
N PRO A 140 11.50 -9.55 -18.44
CA PRO A 140 11.82 -9.78 -17.04
C PRO A 140 13.13 -9.11 -16.61
N THR A 141 13.87 -8.45 -17.51
CA THR A 141 15.24 -7.97 -17.24
C THR A 141 15.29 -7.05 -16.02
N ASN A 142 14.34 -6.13 -15.90
CA ASN A 142 14.31 -5.22 -14.75
C ASN A 142 13.95 -5.92 -13.43
N ALA A 143 12.99 -6.85 -13.46
CA ALA A 143 12.64 -7.67 -12.30
C ALA A 143 13.82 -8.55 -11.85
N ILE A 144 14.53 -9.18 -12.79
CA ILE A 144 15.75 -9.97 -12.52
C ILE A 144 16.83 -9.10 -11.89
N ASN A 145 17.03 -7.86 -12.36
CA ASN A 145 18.00 -6.95 -11.75
C ASN A 145 17.65 -6.66 -10.28
N LEU A 146 16.38 -6.39 -9.97
CA LEU A 146 15.95 -6.18 -8.59
C LEU A 146 16.11 -7.45 -7.75
N LEU A 147 15.72 -8.62 -8.26
CA LEU A 147 15.85 -9.89 -7.57
C LEU A 147 17.30 -10.25 -7.27
N ASN A 148 18.22 -10.03 -8.22
CA ASN A 148 19.65 -10.24 -8.00
C ASN A 148 20.19 -9.30 -6.92
N TYR A 149 19.81 -8.02 -6.98
CA TYR A 149 20.18 -7.02 -5.99
C TYR A 149 19.71 -7.42 -4.58
N THR A 150 18.42 -7.74 -4.41
CA THR A 150 17.83 -8.10 -3.11
C THR A 150 18.33 -9.43 -2.59
N THR A 151 18.54 -10.42 -3.46
CA THR A 151 19.13 -11.73 -3.10
C THR A 151 20.56 -11.57 -2.60
N SER A 152 21.38 -10.72 -3.23
CA SER A 152 22.75 -10.46 -2.79
C SER A 152 22.84 -9.88 -1.37
N LYS A 153 21.75 -9.27 -0.89
CA LYS A 153 21.63 -8.69 0.45
C LYS A 153 20.87 -9.58 1.45
N GLY A 154 20.38 -10.73 1.02
CA GLY A 154 19.58 -11.63 1.85
C GLY A 154 18.23 -11.03 2.26
N TYR A 155 17.62 -10.21 1.39
CA TYR A 155 16.30 -9.64 1.66
C TYR A 155 15.21 -10.67 1.40
N GLU A 156 14.25 -10.75 2.32
CA GLU A 156 13.10 -11.64 2.23
C GLU A 156 11.79 -10.84 2.11
N TYR A 157 11.19 -10.87 0.93
CA TYR A 157 9.93 -10.21 0.59
C TYR A 157 9.16 -11.07 -0.41
N ASP A 158 7.85 -10.83 -0.54
CA ASP A 158 7.00 -11.47 -1.55
C ASP A 158 6.82 -10.52 -2.74
N PHE A 159 6.34 -11.02 -3.88
CA PHE A 159 6.15 -10.19 -5.06
C PHE A 159 4.90 -10.56 -5.87
N GLU A 160 4.42 -9.58 -6.63
CA GLU A 160 3.34 -9.67 -7.59
C GLU A 160 3.86 -9.26 -8.99
N LEU A 161 3.06 -9.49 -10.03
CA LEU A 161 3.36 -9.05 -11.39
C LEU A 161 2.12 -8.38 -11.99
N GLY A 162 2.14 -7.05 -11.95
CA GLY A 162 1.16 -6.16 -12.56
C GLY A 162 -0.01 -5.80 -11.66
N ASN A 163 -0.56 -4.61 -11.89
CA ASN A 163 -1.70 -4.08 -11.17
C ASN A 163 -2.91 -3.86 -12.09
N VAL A 164 -4.06 -4.46 -11.75
CA VAL A 164 -5.36 -4.27 -12.44
C VAL A 164 -5.25 -4.38 -13.97
N ILE A 165 -4.99 -5.62 -14.42
CA ILE A 165 -4.72 -5.97 -15.83
C ILE A 165 -5.84 -5.53 -16.78
N ILE A 166 -7.11 -5.55 -16.33
CA ILE A 166 -8.28 -5.29 -17.19
C ILE A 166 -8.43 -3.81 -17.55
N SER A 167 -8.13 -2.87 -16.65
CA SER A 167 -8.37 -1.43 -16.91
C SER A 167 -7.29 -0.76 -17.77
N MET A 168 -6.11 -1.37 -17.89
CA MET A 168 -5.00 -0.78 -18.64
C MET A 168 -4.97 -1.17 -20.11
N ALA A 169 -5.61 -2.29 -20.50
CA ALA A 169 -5.83 -2.61 -21.91
C ALA A 169 -6.68 -1.52 -22.60
N GLU A 170 -7.63 -0.92 -21.89
CA GLU A 170 -8.49 0.17 -22.40
C GLU A 170 -7.77 1.52 -22.50
N LEU A 171 -6.60 1.70 -21.86
CA LEU A 171 -5.81 2.94 -21.90
C LEU A 171 -4.77 2.97 -23.03
N LEU A 172 -4.59 1.84 -23.72
CA LEU A 172 -3.63 1.68 -24.82
C LEU A 172 -4.32 1.51 -26.19
N GLU A 173 -5.65 1.59 -26.24
CA GLU A 173 -6.48 1.73 -27.46
C GLU A 173 -6.91 3.19 -27.65
#